data_AF-A0A096A387-F1
#
_entry.id   AF-A0A096A387-F1
#
_cell.length_a   1.000
_cell.length_b   1.000
_cell.length_c   1.000
_cell.angle_alpha   90.00
_cell.angle_beta   90.00
_cell.angle_gamma   90.00
#
_symmetry.space_group_name_H-M   'P 1'
#
loop_
_entity.id
_entity.type
_entity.pdbx_description
1 polymer ?
#
loop_
_entity_poly.entity_id
_entity_poly.type
_entity_poly.pdbx_seq_one_letter_code
_entity_poly.pdbx_strand_id
1 'polypeptide(L)'
;MKNIGNYVGKMSGVIIALDSPIIFNLLDLNEKVNFDMSSELLGILKKQGCSFVIFRQHYQEVLQTFNSTIHLLYTKNYSLDKASRLLKYSVRKKICKLLKK
;
A
#
# COMPACT_ATOMS: atom_id res chain seq x y z
N MET A 1 -3.70 -18.15 30.53
CA MET A 1 -3.85 -17.36 29.28
C MET A 1 -4.63 -16.10 29.64
N LYS A 2 -4.04 -14.92 29.54
CA LYS A 2 -4.71 -13.66 29.91
C LYS A 2 -5.73 -13.29 28.83
N ASN A 3 -6.98 -13.07 29.25
CA ASN A 3 -8.07 -12.50 28.46
C ASN A 3 -7.55 -11.35 27.59
N ILE A 4 -7.76 -11.43 26.28
CA ILE A 4 -7.64 -10.29 25.38
C ILE A 4 -8.83 -9.38 25.71
N GLY A 5 -8.67 -8.52 26.71
CA GLY A 5 -9.70 -7.55 27.08
C GLY A 5 -9.88 -6.56 25.94
N ASN A 6 -11.11 -6.44 25.43
CA ASN A 6 -11.46 -5.41 24.47
C ASN A 6 -11.20 -4.04 25.09
N TYR A 7 -10.29 -3.26 24.52
CA TYR A 7 -10.07 -1.88 24.93
C TYR A 7 -11.27 -1.04 24.48
N VAL A 8 -12.03 -0.51 25.44
CA VAL A 8 -13.14 0.41 25.20
C VAL A 8 -12.72 1.78 25.77
N GLY A 9 -12.08 2.60 24.92
CA GLY A 9 -11.60 3.94 25.26
C GLY A 9 -11.24 4.74 24.01
N LYS A 10 -11.07 6.07 24.13
CA LYS A 10 -10.59 6.90 23.02
C LYS A 10 -9.17 6.45 22.66
N MET A 11 -8.90 6.13 21.39
CA MET A 11 -7.56 5.72 20.92
C MET A 11 -6.56 6.90 20.86
N SER A 12 -6.85 8.02 21.53
CA SER A 12 -5.98 9.17 21.63
C SER A 12 -4.68 8.77 22.31
N GLY A 13 -3.57 8.86 21.57
CA GLY A 13 -2.24 8.44 22.03
C GLY A 13 -1.77 7.10 21.47
N VAL A 14 -2.61 6.38 20.71
CA VAL A 14 -2.16 5.20 19.96
C VAL A 14 -1.42 5.64 18.70
N ILE A 15 -0.17 5.18 18.55
CA ILE A 15 0.62 5.36 17.34
C ILE A 15 0.54 4.05 16.54
N ILE A 16 0.05 4.16 15.31
CA ILE A 16 -0.09 3.04 14.38
C ILE A 16 1.04 3.12 13.36
N ALA A 17 1.88 2.09 13.33
CA ALA A 17 2.91 1.94 12.32
C ALA A 17 2.30 1.40 11.02
N LEU A 18 2.57 2.07 9.90
CA LEU A 18 2.12 1.64 8.58
C LEU A 18 3.20 0.82 7.89
N ASP A 19 2.82 -0.38 7.45
CA ASP A 19 3.66 -1.28 6.67
C ASP A 19 3.56 -0.98 5.15
N SER A 20 4.56 -1.42 4.39
CA SER A 20 4.69 -1.24 2.94
C SER A 20 3.42 -1.60 2.15
N PRO A 21 2.67 -2.69 2.44
CA PRO A 21 1.42 -3.01 1.74
C PRO A 21 0.33 -1.93 1.87
N ILE A 22 0.18 -1.32 3.04
CA ILE A 22 -0.80 -0.25 3.25
C ILE A 22 -0.41 0.99 2.45
N ILE A 23 0.89 1.30 2.40
CA ILE A 23 1.41 2.41 1.59
C ILE A 23 1.10 2.17 0.11
N PHE A 24 1.31 0.95 -0.40
CA PHE A 24 0.98 0.63 -1.80
C PHE A 24 -0.53 0.75 -2.11
N ASN A 25 -1.42 0.39 -1.16
CA ASN A 25 -2.85 0.58 -1.33
C ASN A 25 -3.22 2.07 -1.43
N LEU A 26 -2.63 2.92 -0.59
CA LEU A 26 -2.90 4.36 -0.55
C LEU A 26 -2.39 5.11 -1.79
N LEU A 27 -1.43 4.53 -2.52
CA LEU A 27 -0.92 5.10 -3.77
C LEU A 27 -1.74 4.69 -5.00
N ASP A 28 -2.88 3.99 -4.83
CA ASP A 28 -3.73 3.50 -5.91
C ASP A 28 -2.99 2.61 -6.92
N LEU A 29 -1.99 1.86 -6.42
CA LEU A 29 -1.16 0.94 -7.20
C LEU A 29 -1.70 -0.49 -7.20
N ASN A 30 -2.86 -0.68 -6.57
CA ASN A 30 -3.61 -1.92 -6.46
C ASN A 30 -5.05 -1.70 -6.98
N GLU A 31 -5.95 -2.65 -6.73
CA GLU A 31 -7.37 -2.48 -7.03
C GLU A 31 -7.97 -1.33 -6.21
N LYS A 32 -8.84 -0.53 -6.84
CA LYS A 32 -9.51 0.64 -6.22
C LYS A 32 -10.15 0.30 -4.88
N VAL A 33 -10.72 -0.90 -4.75
CA VAL A 33 -11.32 -1.41 -3.51
C VAL A 33 -10.33 -1.38 -2.34
N ASN A 34 -9.05 -1.70 -2.58
CA ASN A 34 -8.03 -1.67 -1.54
C ASN A 34 -7.66 -0.25 -1.10
N PHE A 35 -7.69 0.71 -2.03
CA PHE A 35 -7.54 2.14 -1.71
C PHE A 35 -8.71 2.60 -0.83
N ASP A 36 -9.95 2.34 -1.26
CA ASP A 36 -11.17 2.77 -0.58
C ASP A 36 -11.21 2.20 0.86
N MET A 37 -10.96 0.90 1.04
CA MET A 37 -10.92 0.25 2.36
C MET A 37 -9.79 0.80 3.25
N SER A 38 -8.59 0.98 2.71
CA SER A 38 -7.45 1.49 3.49
C SER A 38 -7.68 2.95 3.92
N SER A 39 -8.23 3.76 3.02
CA SER A 39 -8.59 5.15 3.29
C SER A 39 -9.68 5.27 4.36
N GLU A 40 -10.73 4.45 4.26
CA GLU A 40 -11.81 4.41 5.25
C GLU A 40 -11.29 4.01 6.64
N LEU A 41 -10.52 2.93 6.72
CA LEU A 41 -9.93 2.45 7.97
C LEU A 41 -9.06 3.53 8.63
N LEU A 42 -8.14 4.14 7.89
CA LEU A 42 -7.28 5.20 8.42
C LEU A 42 -8.09 6.44 8.80
N GLY A 43 -9.15 6.75 8.06
CA GLY A 43 -10.10 7.82 8.39
C GLY A 43 -10.80 7.58 9.73
N ILE A 44 -11.27 6.36 9.99
CA ILE A 44 -11.89 5.98 11.27
C ILE A 44 -10.87 6.09 12.41
N LEU A 45 -9.67 5.53 12.22
CA LEU A 45 -8.61 5.55 13.24
C LEU A 45 -8.16 6.98 13.57
N LYS A 46 -8.06 7.85 12.56
CA LYS A 46 -7.77 9.28 12.75
C LYS A 46 -8.86 9.98 13.56
N LYS A 47 -10.14 9.70 13.27
CA LYS A 47 -11.29 10.24 14.04
C LYS A 47 -11.28 9.78 15.50
N GLN A 48 -10.74 8.59 15.79
CA GLN A 48 -10.56 8.06 17.15
C GLN A 48 -9.33 8.65 17.88
N GLY A 49 -8.53 9.49 17.21
CA GLY A 49 -7.36 10.17 17.80
C GLY A 49 -6.04 9.42 17.62
N CYS A 50 -5.99 8.40 16.76
CA CYS A 50 -4.73 7.71 16.44
C CYS A 50 -3.78 8.62 15.65
N SER A 51 -2.48 8.44 15.89
CA SER A 51 -1.41 8.99 15.07
C SER A 51 -0.80 7.89 14.20
N PHE A 52 -0.24 8.26 13.04
CA PHE A 52 0.39 7.31 12.13
C PHE A 52 1.88 7.60 12.00
N VAL A 53 2.67 6.53 11.91
CA VAL A 53 4.11 6.61 11.63
C VAL A 53 4.47 5.62 10.54
N ILE A 54 5.47 5.95 9.73
CA ILE A 54 6.08 5.03 8.78
C ILE A 54 7.50 4.79 9.24
N PHE A 55 7.87 3.52 9.46
CA PHE A 55 9.25 3.20 9.76
C PHE A 55 10.13 3.35 8.51
N ARG A 56 11.38 3.78 8.73
CA ARG A 56 12.36 4.00 7.66
C ARG A 56 12.52 2.75 6.78
N GLN A 57 12.49 1.56 7.36
CA GLN A 57 12.59 0.30 6.63
C GLN A 57 11.45 0.14 5.61
N HIS A 58 10.19 0.34 6.02
CA HIS A 58 9.04 0.24 5.10
C HIS A 58 9.09 1.32 4.02
N TYR A 59 9.53 2.53 4.36
CA TYR A 59 9.76 3.57 3.36
C TYR A 59 10.81 3.15 2.31
N GLN A 60 11.92 2.55 2.75
CA GLN A 60 12.97 2.05 1.88
C GLN A 60 12.49 0.88 1.00
N GLU A 61 11.71 -0.06 1.55
CA GLU A 61 11.09 -1.15 0.78
C GLU A 61 10.20 -0.63 -0.34
N VAL A 62 9.37 0.38 -0.05
CA VAL A 62 8.52 1.03 -1.05
C VAL A 62 9.39 1.61 -2.17
N LEU A 63 10.40 2.41 -1.85
CA LEU A 63 11.31 2.99 -2.83
C LEU A 63 12.05 1.92 -3.66
N GLN A 64 12.56 0.87 -3.02
CA GLN A 64 13.26 -0.20 -3.72
C GLN A 64 12.33 -0.95 -4.69
N THR A 65 11.08 -1.17 -4.30
CA THR A 65 10.06 -1.79 -5.15
C THR A 65 9.75 -0.93 -6.38
N PHE A 66 9.67 0.39 -6.20
CA PHE A 66 9.53 1.34 -7.32
C PHE A 66 10.72 1.28 -8.27
N ASN A 67 11.94 1.43 -7.75
CA ASN A 67 13.16 1.42 -8.55
C ASN A 67 13.31 0.11 -9.34
N SER A 68 13.05 -1.02 -8.68
CA SER A 68 13.08 -2.34 -9.33
C SER A 68 12.03 -2.44 -10.44
N THR A 69 10.81 -1.96 -10.18
CA THR A 69 9.73 -1.97 -11.19
C THR A 69 10.07 -1.10 -12.40
N ILE A 70 10.60 0.10 -12.17
CA ILE A 70 11.06 1.00 -13.22
C ILE A 70 12.14 0.33 -14.07
N HIS A 71 13.15 -0.25 -13.42
CA HIS A 71 14.23 -0.96 -14.12
C HIS A 71 13.70 -2.12 -14.99
N LEU A 72 12.79 -2.94 -14.46
CA LEU A 72 12.18 -4.04 -15.20
C LEU A 72 11.33 -3.55 -16.38
N LEU A 73 10.58 -2.47 -16.21
CA LEU A 73 9.80 -1.86 -17.30
C LEU A 73 10.69 -1.32 -18.43
N TYR A 74 11.86 -0.75 -18.09
CA TYR A 74 12.81 -0.25 -19.09
C TYR A 74 13.51 -1.39 -19.84
N THR A 75 13.98 -2.41 -19.12
CA THR A 75 14.69 -3.54 -19.73
C THR A 75 13.78 -4.54 -20.43
N LYS A 76 12.46 -4.45 -20.20
CA LYS A 76 11.44 -5.43 -20.62
C LYS A 76 11.73 -6.86 -20.17
N ASN A 77 12.62 -7.04 -19.20
CA ASN A 77 13.05 -8.34 -18.71
C ASN A 77 12.19 -8.76 -17.51
N TYR A 78 10.93 -9.09 -17.75
CA TYR A 78 10.03 -9.56 -16.69
C TYR A 78 9.07 -10.63 -17.18
N SER A 79 8.81 -11.61 -16.32
CA SER A 79 7.64 -12.50 -16.43
C SER A 79 6.53 -11.93 -15.56
N LEU A 80 5.33 -11.80 -16.12
CA LEU A 80 4.16 -11.31 -15.39
C LEU A 80 3.81 -12.21 -14.22
N ASP A 81 4.10 -13.50 -14.27
CA ASP A 81 3.74 -14.45 -13.21
C ASP A 81 4.51 -14.16 -11.93
N LYS A 82 5.79 -13.80 -12.06
CA LYS A 82 6.72 -13.49 -10.97
C LYS A 82 6.80 -11.98 -10.64
N ALA A 83 6.09 -11.16 -11.39
CA ALA A 83 6.15 -9.70 -11.26
C ALA A 83 5.53 -9.20 -9.94
N SER A 84 6.13 -8.13 -9.40
CA SER A 84 5.57 -7.36 -8.29
C SER A 84 4.17 -6.82 -8.64
N ARG A 85 3.34 -6.57 -7.63
CA ARG A 85 1.99 -5.99 -7.82
C ARG A 85 2.05 -4.68 -8.60
N LEU A 86 3.06 -3.86 -8.29
CA LEU A 86 3.31 -2.59 -8.97
C LEU A 86 3.60 -2.78 -10.46
N LEU A 87 4.49 -3.71 -10.81
CA LEU A 87 4.82 -4.00 -12.21
C LEU A 87 3.59 -4.52 -12.98
N LYS A 88 2.81 -5.42 -12.37
CA LYS A 88 1.54 -5.90 -12.94
C LYS A 88 0.56 -4.75 -13.20
N TYR A 89 0.40 -3.85 -12.23
CA TYR A 89 -0.44 -2.66 -12.37
C TYR A 89 0.05 -1.75 -13.51
N SER A 90 1.35 -1.43 -13.57
CA SER A 90 1.93 -0.56 -14.60
C SER A 90 1.74 -1.12 -16.01
N VAL A 91 1.93 -2.43 -16.19
CA VAL A 91 1.72 -3.10 -17.50
C VAL A 91 0.24 -3.07 -17.89
N ARG A 92 -0.68 -3.41 -16.98
CA ARG A 92 -2.13 -3.39 -17.24
C ARG A 92 -2.62 -1.99 -17.62
N LYS A 93 -2.20 -0.96 -16.90
CA LYS A 93 -2.59 0.44 -17.19
C LYS A 93 -2.05 0.92 -18.54
N LYS A 94 -0.85 0.49 -18.93
CA LYS A 94 -0.27 0.77 -20.25
C LYS A 94 -1.09 0.11 -21.38
N ILE A 95 -1.51 -1.15 -21.21
CA ILE A 95 -2.38 -1.87 -22.16
C ILE A 95 -3.74 -1.15 -22.29
N CYS A 96 -4.38 -0.79 -21.18
CA CYS A 96 -5.64 -0.03 -21.21
C CYS A 96 -5.51 1.34 -21.91
N LYS A 97 -4.35 1.99 -21.84
CA LYS A 97 -4.12 3.27 -22.53
C LYS A 97 -3.94 3.09 -24.05
N LEU A 98 -3.47 1.92 -24.49
CA LEU A 98 -3.33 1.58 -25.91
C LEU A 98 -4.66 1.14 -26.53
N LEU A 99 -5.55 0.50 -25.77
CA LEU A 99 -6.88 0.06 -26.23
C LEU A 99 -7.94 1.17 -26.28
N LYS A 100 -7.63 2.37 -25.77
CA LYS A 100 -8.49 3.57 -25.81
C LYS A 100 -8.12 4.56 -26.92
N LYS A 101 -7.22 4.16 -27.83
CA LYS A 101 -6.94 4.85 -29.09
C LYS A 101 -7.60 4.10 -30.23
#